data_AF-A0AAW7D4S6-F1
#
_entry.id   AF-A0AAW7D4S6-F1
#
_cell.length_a   1.000
_cell.length_b   1.000
_cell.length_c   1.000
_cell.angle_alpha   90.00
_cell.angle_beta   90.00
_cell.angle_gamma   90.00
#
_symmetry.space_group_name_H-M   'P 1'
#
loop_
_entity.id
_entity.type
_entity.pdbx_description
1 polymer ?
#
loop_
_entity_poly.entity_id
_entity_poly.type
_entity_poly.pdbx_seq_one_letter_code
_entity_poly.pdbx_strand_id
1 'polypeptide(L)' 'MNKKFEKITTYLVLFLLVYGIYQLDIDQLWSIQINWFSYLAFAIFFCYLIFSLKKAAKQQDLQKKK' A
#
# COMPACT_ATOMS: atom_id res chain seq x y z
N MET A 1 9.00 13.61 7.20
CA MET A 1 7.54 13.61 6.95
C MET A 1 6.84 13.76 8.29
N ASN A 2 5.87 14.67 8.40
CA ASN A 2 5.15 14.88 9.66
C ASN A 2 4.37 13.62 10.03
N LYS A 3 4.48 13.12 11.28
CA LYS A 3 3.89 11.84 11.74
C LYS A 3 2.38 11.76 11.51
N LYS A 4 1.67 12.90 11.50
CA LYS A 4 0.23 12.98 11.19
C LYS A 4 -0.07 12.65 9.73
N PHE A 5 0.70 13.21 8.79
CA PHE A 5 0.54 12.96 7.36
C PHE A 5 0.80 11.51 7.02
N GLU A 6 1.81 10.90 7.64
CA GLU A 6 2.14 9.49 7.42
C GLU A 6 0.98 8.56 7.78
N LYS A 7 0.36 8.74 8.95
CA LYS A 7 -0.82 7.95 9.35
C LYS A 7 -1.97 8.11 8.35
N ILE A 8 -2.24 9.34 7.91
CA ILE A 8 -3.30 9.63 6.93
C ILE A 8 -3.01 8.91 5.61
N THR A 9 -1.76 8.97 5.13
CA THR A 9 -1.35 8.26 3.91
C THR A 9 -1.51 6.75 4.07
N THR A 10 -1.14 6.18 5.24
CA THR A 10 -1.36 4.75 5.50
C THR A 10 -2.83 4.39 5.40
N TYR A 11 -3.72 5.15 6.04
CA TYR A 11 -5.16 4.89 6.00
C TYR A 11 -5.73 5.04 4.59
N LEU A 12 -5.30 6.03 3.82
CA LEU A 12 -5.69 6.21 2.42
C LEU A 12 -5.26 5.03 1.56
N VAL A 13 -4.01 4.58 1.68
CA VAL A 13 -3.47 3.45 0.92
C VAL A 13 -4.20 2.16 1.28
N LEU A 14 -4.50 1.94 2.56
CA LEU A 14 -5.28 0.79 3.01
C LEU A 14 -6.73 0.85 2.49
N PHE A 15 -7.36 2.02 2.52
CA PHE A 15 -8.70 2.20 2.00
C PHE A 15 -8.75 1.94 0.49
N LEU A 16 -7.78 2.47 -0.25
CA LEU A 16 -7.63 2.21 -1.68
C LEU A 16 -7.48 0.70 -1.98
N LEU A 17 -6.69 -0.01 -1.17
CA LEU A 17 -6.52 -1.46 -1.29
C LEU A 17 -7.85 -2.19 -1.04
N VAL A 18 -8.55 -1.87 0.04
CA VAL A 18 -9.85 -2.50 0.36
C VAL A 18 -10.85 -2.26 -0.77
N TYR A 19 -10.91 -1.04 -1.30
CA TYR A 19 -11.78 -0.70 -2.41
C TYR A 19 -11.37 -1.44 -3.71
N GLY A 20 -10.07 -1.54 -3.99
CA GLY A 20 -9.55 -2.30 -5.13
C GLY A 20 -9.86 -3.80 -5.04
N ILE A 21 -9.84 -4.39 -3.84
CA ILE A 21 -10.26 -5.78 -3.62
C ILE A 21 -11.77 -5.91 -3.79
N TYR A 22 -12.56 -4.96 -3.28
CA TYR A 22 -14.02 -4.99 -3.40
C TYR A 22 -14.51 -4.91 -4.85
N GLN A 23 -13.81 -4.14 -5.70
CA GLN A 23 -14.11 -4.06 -7.13
C GLN A 23 -13.55 -5.20 -7.97
N LEU A 24 -12.70 -6.06 -7.41
CA LEU A 24 -12.03 -7.11 -8.17
C LEU A 24 -13.07 -8.14 -8.65
N ASP A 25 -13.20 -8.27 -9.96
CA ASP A 25 -13.98 -9.33 -10.57
C ASP A 25 -13.14 -10.61 -10.59
N ILE A 26 -13.56 -11.58 -9.77
CA ILE A 26 -12.85 -12.85 -9.57
C ILE A 26 -12.97 -13.75 -10.81
N ASP A 27 -14.11 -13.70 -11.51
CA ASP A 27 -14.36 -14.54 -12.68
C ASP A 27 -13.49 -14.10 -13.87
N GLN A 28 -13.11 -12.82 -13.90
CA GLN A 28 -12.28 -12.23 -14.93
C GLN A 28 -10.94 -11.73 -14.39
N LEU A 29 -10.38 -12.43 -13.41
CA LEU A 29 -9.15 -12.03 -12.70
C LEU A 29 -8.05 -11.56 -13.66
N TRP A 30 -7.75 -12.35 -14.70
CA TRP A 30 -6.69 -12.06 -15.68
C TRP A 30 -7.00 -10.91 -16.66
N SER A 31 -8.23 -10.40 -16.70
CA SER A 31 -8.61 -9.30 -17.58
C SER A 31 -8.12 -7.97 -17.02
N ILE A 32 -7.04 -7.47 -17.61
CA ILE A 32 -6.46 -6.17 -17.24
C ILE A 32 -7.44 -5.04 -17.51
N GLN A 33 -8.23 -5.08 -18.59
CA GLN A 33 -9.19 -4.01 -18.88
C GLN A 33 -10.29 -3.87 -17.82
N ILE A 34 -10.66 -4.98 -17.18
CA ILE A 34 -11.80 -5.03 -16.26
C ILE A 34 -11.32 -4.77 -14.84
N ASN A 35 -10.17 -5.35 -14.47
CA ASN A 35 -9.58 -5.23 -13.15
C ASN A 35 -8.43 -4.18 -13.06
N TRP A 36 -8.32 -3.27 -14.04
CA TRP A 36 -7.20 -2.31 -14.12
C TRP A 36 -7.06 -1.48 -12.85
N PHE A 37 -8.17 -1.06 -12.25
CA PHE A 37 -8.18 -0.23 -11.05
C PHE A 37 -7.69 -1.03 -9.84
N SER A 38 -8.15 -2.27 -9.69
CA SER A 38 -7.67 -3.19 -8.65
C SER A 38 -6.17 -3.43 -8.78
N TYR A 39 -5.68 -3.69 -10.00
CA TYR A 39 -4.24 -3.84 -10.27
C TYR A 39 -3.43 -2.59 -9.92
N LEU A 40 -3.95 -1.40 -10.25
CA LEU A 40 -3.32 -0.14 -9.89
C LEU A 40 -3.28 0.05 -8.36
N ALA A 41 -4.38 -0.24 -7.67
CA ALA A 41 -4.45 -0.16 -6.21
C ALA A 41 -3.45 -1.13 -5.54
N PHE A 42 -3.34 -2.36 -6.04
CA PHE A 42 -2.35 -3.33 -5.59
C PHE A 42 -0.91 -2.85 -5.83
N ALA A 43 -0.61 -2.28 -7.01
CA ALA A 43 0.72 -1.75 -7.31
C ALA A 43 1.10 -0.59 -6.37
N ILE A 44 0.18 0.34 -6.13
CA ILE A 44 0.37 1.46 -5.19
C ILE A 44 0.62 0.92 -3.78
N PHE A 45 -0.19 -0.05 -3.33
CA PHE A 45 -0.01 -0.69 -2.03
C PHE A 45 1.35 -1.37 -1.91
N PHE A 46 1.80 -2.10 -2.93
CA PHE A 46 3.08 -2.80 -2.92
C PHE A 46 4.27 -1.83 -2.83
N CYS A 47 4.26 -0.75 -3.61
CA CYS A 47 5.25 0.33 -3.52
C CYS A 47 5.28 0.96 -2.12
N TYR A 48 4.10 1.24 -1.56
CA TYR A 48 3.98 1.80 -0.21
C TYR A 48 4.49 0.83 0.86
N LEU A 49 4.23 -0.47 0.72
CA LEU A 49 4.71 -1.51 1.63
C LEU A 49 6.24 -1.55 1.65
N ILE A 50 6.88 -1.56 0.48
CA ILE A 50 8.36 -1.53 0.38
C ILE A 50 8.91 -0.27 1.05
N PHE A 51 8.30 0.89 0.79
CA PHE A 51 8.71 2.15 1.42
C PHE A 51 8.59 2.08 2.95
N SER A 52 7.46 1.56 3.45
CA SER A 52 7.17 1.40 4.88
C SER A 52 8.17 0.45 5.54
N LEU A 53 8.46 -0.70 4.93
CA LEU A 53 9.43 -1.68 5.43
C LEU A 53 10.85 -1.11 5.49
N LYS A 54 11.32 -0.45 4.44
CA LYS A 54 12.66 0.20 4.43
C LYS A 54 12.75 1.25 5.53
N LYS A 55 11.68 2.01 5.75
CA LYS A 55 11.63 3.02 6.81
C LYS A 55 11.64 2.41 8.21
N ALA A 56 10.86 1.34 8.43
CA ALA A 56 10.81 0.62 9.68
C ALA A 56 12.19 0.01 10.04
N ALA A 57 12.87 -0.62 9.07
CA ALA A 57 14.21 -1.14 9.24
C ALA A 57 15.21 -0.04 9.65
N LYS A 58 15.18 1.11 8.95
CA LYS A 58 16.03 2.26 9.29
C LYS A 58 15.76 2.82 10.70
N GLN A 59 14.49 2.83 11.13
CA GLN A 59 14.12 3.25 12.48
C GLN A 59 14.58 2.27 13.56
N GLN A 60 14.52 0.96 13.29
CA GLN A 60 15.02 -0.08 14.21
C GLN A 60 16.53 0.01 14.40
N ASP A 61 17.30 0.23 13.33
CA ASP A 61 18.77 0.41 13.42
C ASP A 61 19.17 1.66 14.21
N LEU A 62 18.41 2.76 14.06
CA LEU A 62 18.61 3.99 14.82
C LEU A 62 18.28 3.83 16.31
N GLN A 63 17.34 2.96 16.67
CA GLN A 63 17.01 2.66 18.07
C GLN A 63 17.99 1.68 18.71
N LYS A 64 18.54 0.71 17.96
CA LYS A 64 19.56 -0.23 18.46
C LYS A 64 20.92 0.41 18.74
N LYS A 65 21.22 1.57 18.14
CA LYS A 65 22.47 2.32 18.34
C LYS A 65 22.40 3.37 19.47
N LYS A 66 21.24 3.52 20.11
CA LYS A 66 21.07 4.33 21.33
C LYS A 66 21.10 3.43 22.55
#